data_AF-A0A1R1BRA7-F1
#
_entry.id   AF-A0A1R1BRA7-F1
#
_cell.length_a   1.000
_cell.length_b   1.000
_cell.length_c   1.000
_cell.angle_alpha   90.00
_cell.angle_beta   90.00
_cell.angle_gamma   90.00
#
_symmetry.space_group_name_H-M   'P 1'
#
loop_
_entity.id
_entity.type
_entity.pdbx_description
1 polymer ?
#
loop_
_entity_poly.entity_id
_entity_poly.type
_entity_poly.pdbx_seq_one_letter_code
_entity_poly.pdbx_strand_id
1 'polypeptide(L)'
;MAKHTETSWKPNQPINQLFNSVNKVTSAVEQAASHPSEQLIEQAHNALERADNGLTNTLKIEDNEEALQQLQEQLDNNRELLQQAEAQAIKNEQ
;
A
#
# COMPACT_ATOMS: atom_id res chain seq x y z
N MET A 1 -34.96 15.49 17.00
CA MET A 1 -34.08 16.24 16.08
C MET A 1 -32.85 15.38 15.82
N ALA A 2 -32.89 14.59 14.76
CA ALA A 2 -31.84 13.66 14.38
C ALA A 2 -30.70 14.43 13.70
N LYS A 3 -29.63 14.69 14.45
CA LYS A 3 -28.34 15.14 13.91
C LYS A 3 -27.48 13.91 13.70
N HIS A 4 -27.88 13.10 12.72
CA HIS A 4 -26.97 12.16 12.09
C HIS A 4 -26.31 12.95 10.98
N THR A 5 -25.28 13.71 11.35
CA THR A 5 -24.40 14.33 10.38
C THR A 5 -23.91 13.20 9.49
N GLU A 6 -24.35 13.23 8.25
CA GLU A 6 -23.96 12.33 7.19
C GLU A 6 -22.45 12.47 7.02
N THR A 7 -21.68 11.69 7.77
CA THR A 7 -20.32 11.33 7.37
C THR A 7 -20.49 10.52 6.10
N SER A 8 -20.62 11.23 4.99
CA SER A 8 -20.52 10.68 3.66
C SER A 8 -19.09 10.20 3.54
N TRP A 9 -18.82 9.00 4.05
CA TRP A 9 -17.75 8.15 3.57
C TRP A 9 -17.96 8.11 2.08
N LYS A 10 -17.28 8.98 1.32
CA LYS A 10 -17.30 8.95 -0.13
C LYS A 10 -16.22 7.95 -0.53
N PRO A 11 -16.57 6.67 -0.81
CA PRO A 11 -15.62 5.66 -1.30
C PRO A 11 -14.98 6.05 -2.65
N ASN A 12 -15.47 7.11 -3.29
CA ASN A 12 -15.00 7.61 -4.58
C ASN A 12 -13.85 8.63 -4.50
N GLN A 13 -13.30 8.94 -3.32
CA GLN A 13 -12.12 9.81 -3.26
C GLN A 13 -10.86 9.02 -3.63
N PRO A 14 -10.06 9.47 -4.62
CA PRO A 14 -8.84 8.79 -5.06
C PRO A 14 -7.88 8.51 -3.90
N ILE A 15 -7.76 9.45 -2.95
CA ILE A 15 -6.92 9.30 -1.76
C ILE A 15 -7.31 8.11 -0.88
N ASN A 16 -8.61 7.80 -0.75
CA ASN A 16 -9.07 6.64 0.01
C ASN A 16 -8.73 5.33 -0.71
N GLN A 17 -8.77 5.32 -2.05
CA GLN A 17 -8.38 4.15 -2.83
C GLN A 17 -6.88 3.90 -2.73
N LEU A 18 -6.08 4.97 -2.75
CA LEU A 18 -4.65 4.90 -2.49
C LEU A 18 -4.37 4.38 -1.07
N PHE A 19 -4.99 4.96 -0.04
CA PHE A 19 -4.84 4.51 1.34
C PHE A 19 -5.14 3.03 1.52
N ASN A 20 -6.25 2.55 0.94
CA ASN A 20 -6.60 1.12 0.96
C ASN A 20 -5.56 0.26 0.23
N SER A 21 -4.97 0.77 -0.86
CA SER A 21 -3.92 0.06 -1.60
C SER A 21 -2.62 -0.01 -0.81
N VAL A 22 -2.20 1.09 -0.18
CA VAL A 22 -1.02 1.12 0.71
C VAL A 22 -1.20 0.16 1.88
N ASN A 23 -2.36 0.13 2.54
CA ASN A 23 -2.60 -0.85 3.61
C ASN A 23 -2.50 -2.30 3.13
N LYS A 24 -3.01 -2.61 1.92
CA LYS A 24 -2.86 -3.94 1.34
C LYS A 24 -1.40 -4.29 1.05
N VAL A 25 -0.62 -3.32 0.58
CA VAL A 25 0.83 -3.47 0.43
C VAL A 25 1.44 -3.83 1.78
N THR A 26 1.19 -3.02 2.81
CA THR A 26 1.72 -3.27 4.15
C THR A 26 1.40 -4.67 4.65
N SER A 27 0.14 -5.09 4.60
CA SER A 27 -0.23 -6.44 5.04
C SER A 27 0.43 -7.54 4.21
N ALA A 28 0.58 -7.38 2.90
CA ALA A 28 1.22 -8.38 2.04
C ALA A 28 2.74 -8.45 2.31
N VAL A 29 3.38 -7.30 2.47
CA VAL A 29 4.82 -7.20 2.79
C VAL A 29 5.10 -7.76 4.19
N GLU A 30 4.27 -7.46 5.19
CA GLU A 30 4.40 -8.03 6.54
C GLU A 30 4.28 -9.55 6.55
N GLN A 31 3.36 -10.09 5.74
CA GLN A 31 3.24 -11.54 5.54
C GLN A 31 4.47 -12.11 4.86
N ALA A 32 4.97 -11.48 3.80
CA ALA A 32 6.20 -11.89 3.12
C ALA A 32 7.43 -11.79 4.05
N ALA A 33 7.52 -10.76 4.89
CA ALA A 33 8.61 -10.58 5.85
C ALA A 33 8.57 -11.61 6.97
N SER A 34 7.37 -12.00 7.42
CA SER A 34 7.20 -13.03 8.45
C SER A 34 7.37 -14.45 7.89
N HIS A 35 6.88 -14.67 6.67
CA HIS A 35 6.92 -15.95 5.97
C HIS A 35 7.39 -15.72 4.53
N PRO A 36 8.71 -15.56 4.32
CA PRO A 36 9.25 -15.30 3.00
C PRO A 36 9.01 -16.50 2.10
N SER A 37 8.13 -16.30 1.11
CA SER A 37 7.75 -17.28 0.10
C SER A 37 7.48 -16.57 -1.21
N GLU A 38 7.76 -17.23 -2.34
CA GLU A 38 7.56 -16.67 -3.67
C GLU A 38 6.13 -16.15 -3.87
N GLN A 39 5.12 -16.88 -3.39
CA GLN A 39 3.71 -16.46 -3.50
C GLN A 39 3.41 -15.18 -2.73
N LEU A 40 3.94 -15.02 -1.51
CA LEU A 40 3.70 -13.82 -0.70
C LEU A 40 4.48 -12.61 -1.24
N ILE A 41 5.70 -12.85 -1.73
CA ILE A 41 6.49 -11.82 -2.42
C ILE A 41 5.76 -11.33 -3.67
N GLU A 42 5.28 -12.25 -4.52
CA GLU A 42 4.53 -11.91 -5.72
C GLU A 42 3.23 -11.13 -5.38
N GLN A 43 2.52 -11.52 -4.32
CA GLN A 43 1.35 -10.77 -3.86
C GLN A 43 1.70 -9.36 -3.41
N ALA A 44 2.80 -9.18 -2.68
CA ALA A 44 3.28 -7.88 -2.25
C ALA A 44 3.70 -7.00 -3.44
N HIS A 45 4.37 -7.57 -4.44
CA HIS A 45 4.68 -6.87 -5.70
C HIS A 45 3.41 -6.41 -6.43
N ASN A 46 2.44 -7.30 -6.61
CA ASN A 46 1.16 -6.96 -7.23
C ASN A 46 0.41 -5.86 -6.46
N ALA A 47 0.48 -5.88 -5.13
CA ALA A 47 -0.11 -4.84 -4.30
C ALA A 47 0.61 -3.50 -4.48
N LEU A 48 1.95 -3.50 -4.52
CA LEU A 48 2.79 -2.32 -4.73
C LEU A 48 2.46 -1.67 -6.08
N GLU A 49 2.40 -2.46 -7.15
CA GLU A 49 2.04 -1.95 -8.48
C GLU A 49 0.65 -1.29 -8.48
N ARG A 50 -0.33 -1.87 -7.78
CA ARG A 50 -1.66 -1.25 -7.67
C ARG A 50 -1.61 0.07 -6.90
N ALA A 51 -0.83 0.14 -5.82
CA ALA A 51 -0.69 1.35 -5.03
C ALA A 51 0.04 2.46 -5.80
N ASP A 52 1.06 2.12 -6.59
CA ASP A 52 1.80 3.06 -7.45
C ASP A 52 0.92 3.66 -8.55
N ASN A 53 0.11 2.80 -9.20
CA ASN A 53 -0.92 3.24 -10.13
C ASN A 53 -1.98 4.14 -9.44
N GLY A 54 -2.39 3.78 -8.23
CA GLY A 54 -3.29 4.58 -7.40
C GLY A 54 -2.70 5.94 -7.07
N LEU A 55 -1.40 6.00 -6.75
CA LEU A 55 -0.68 7.23 -6.42
C LEU A 55 -0.63 8.15 -7.64
N THR A 56 -0.28 7.62 -8.81
CA THR A 56 -0.25 8.38 -10.07
C THR A 56 -1.62 8.96 -10.44
N ASN A 57 -2.71 8.23 -10.19
CA ASN A 57 -4.06 8.73 -10.42
C ASN A 57 -4.48 9.77 -9.38
N THR A 58 -4.07 9.58 -8.13
CA THR A 58 -4.37 10.49 -7.02
C THR A 58 -3.61 11.79 -7.17
N LEU A 59 -2.33 11.76 -7.56
CA LEU A 59 -1.49 12.94 -7.87
C LEU A 59 -2.08 13.87 -8.94
N LYS A 60 -2.94 13.35 -9.83
CA LYS A 60 -3.59 14.15 -10.88
C LYS A 60 -4.84 14.89 -10.40
N ILE A 61 -5.40 14.50 -9.25
CA ILE A 61 -6.73 14.91 -8.80
C ILE A 61 -6.67 15.54 -7.40
N GLU A 62 -5.82 15.04 -6.50
CA GLU A 62 -5.64 15.53 -5.14
C GLU A 62 -4.58 16.64 -5.09
N ASP A 63 -4.96 17.79 -4.53
CA ASP A 63 -4.06 18.89 -4.19
C ASP A 63 -3.35 18.70 -2.84
N ASN A 64 -3.69 17.66 -2.07
CA ASN A 64 -3.10 17.43 -0.75
C ASN A 64 -1.73 16.73 -0.86
N GLU A 65 -0.70 17.55 -1.09
CA GLU A 65 0.69 17.10 -1.19
C GLU A 65 1.17 16.38 0.08
N GLU A 66 0.78 16.84 1.29
CA GLU A 66 1.19 16.21 2.54
C GLU A 66 0.68 14.76 2.63
N ALA A 67 -0.60 14.53 2.33
CA ALA A 67 -1.18 13.19 2.36
C ALA A 67 -0.54 12.26 1.31
N LEU A 68 -0.23 12.80 0.13
CA LEU A 68 0.46 12.07 -0.93
C LEU A 68 1.88 11.70 -0.51
N GLN A 69 2.63 12.62 0.09
CA GLN A 69 3.98 12.37 0.60
C GLN A 69 3.98 11.29 1.69
N GLN A 70 3.04 11.34 2.64
CA GLN A 70 2.94 10.30 3.67
C GLN A 70 2.67 8.91 3.08
N LEU A 71 1.81 8.83 2.08
CA LEU A 71 1.50 7.55 1.42
C LEU A 71 2.65 7.05 0.56
N GLN A 72 3.36 7.97 -0.10
CA GLN A 72 4.57 7.63 -0.84
C GLN A 72 5.68 7.13 0.08
N GLU A 73 5.91 7.78 1.22
CA GLU A 73 6.89 7.33 2.21
C GLU A 73 6.53 5.94 2.76
N GLN A 74 5.25 5.67 3.02
CA GLN A 74 4.81 4.32 3.41
C GLN A 74 5.08 3.29 2.31
N LEU A 75 4.86 3.61 1.04
CA LEU A 75 5.16 2.71 -0.07
C LEU A 75 6.65 2.43 -0.19
N ASP A 76 7.49 3.44 0.01
CA ASP A 76 8.94 3.30 -0.04
C ASP A 76 9.46 2.38 1.08
N ASN A 77 9.00 2.61 2.31
CA ASN A 77 9.30 1.73 3.46
C ASN A 77 8.87 0.28 3.20
N ASN A 78 7.68 0.08 2.63
CA ASN A 78 7.18 -1.24 2.29
C ASN A 78 8.01 -1.92 1.19
N ARG A 79 8.49 -1.14 0.22
CA ARG A 79 9.36 -1.64 -0.85
C ARG A 79 10.69 -2.13 -0.28
N GLU A 80 11.31 -1.36 0.63
CA GLU A 80 12.53 -1.79 1.30
C GLU A 80 12.31 -3.07 2.12
N LEU A 81 11.20 -3.16 2.86
CA LEU A 81 10.86 -4.35 3.63
C LEU A 81 10.60 -5.56 2.73
N LEU A 82 9.96 -5.37 1.58
CA LEU A 82 9.76 -6.44 0.59
C LEU A 82 11.09 -6.95 0.03
N GLN A 83 12.03 -6.06 -0.29
CA GLN A 83 13.36 -6.47 -0.75
C GLN A 83 14.11 -7.28 0.31
N GLN A 84 13.94 -6.93 1.59
CA GLN A 84 14.50 -7.71 2.68
C GLN A 84 13.84 -9.10 2.78
N ALA A 85 12.51 -9.18 2.64
CA ALA A 85 11.78 -10.44 2.62
C ALA A 85 12.20 -11.34 1.45
N GLU A 86 12.38 -10.78 0.25
CA GLU A 86 12.87 -11.47 -0.93
C GLU A 86 14.29 -12.02 -0.71
N ALA A 87 15.19 -11.19 -0.18
CA ALA A 87 16.54 -11.64 0.16
C ALA A 87 16.55 -12.73 1.25
N GLN A 88 15.55 -12.77 2.12
CA GLN A 88 15.38 -13.84 3.12
C GLN A 88 14.80 -15.12 2.51
N ALA A 89 13.85 -15.03 1.57
CA ALA A 89 13.30 -16.19 0.87
C ALA A 89 14.42 -16.98 0.17
N ILE A 90 15.26 -16.28 -0.59
CA ILE A 90 16.38 -16.86 -1.31
C ILE A 90 17.36 -17.57 -0.37
N LYS A 91 17.60 -17.01 0.82
CA LYS A 91 18.50 -17.62 1.83
C LYS A 91 17.93 -18.89 2.47
N ASN A 92 16.61 -18.98 2.60
CA ASN A 92 15.96 -20.12 3.23
C ASN A 92 15.87 -21.35 2.29
N GLU A 93 16.10 -21.15 0.99
CA GLU A 93 16.11 -22.20 -0.03
C GLU A 93 17.52 -22.75 -0.34
N GLN A 94 18.59 -22.20 0.26
CA GLN A 94 19.98 -22.69 0.13
C GLN A 94 20.39 -23.60 1.29
#